data_AF-A0A3D0Q0K5-F1
#
_entry.id   AF-A0A3D0Q0K5-F1
#
_cell.length_a   1.000
_cell.length_b   1.000
_cell.length_c   1.000
_cell.angle_alpha   90.00
_cell.angle_beta   90.00
_cell.angle_gamma   90.00
#
_symmetry.space_group_name_H-M   'P 1'
#
loop_
_entity.id
_entity.type
_entity.pdbx_description
1 polymer ?
#
loop_
_entity_poly.entity_id
_entity_poly.type
_entity_poly.pdbx_seq_one_letter_code
_entity_poly.pdbx_strand_id
1 'polypeptide(L)'
;MQKLLLSVMIGSALAATAVQASSHREAPGIARAPALDSTDFYAFNSYESGREGYVTLIANYIPLQDAYGGPNYFAMDPAAEYAIHIDNDGDAMEDISFTLKFTPMLAADNQGVALTVGPEGNQRSVKVPLKNVGPVSAEDMSAVNFSEQYSLMMVEGDMRSGARTEIMPMDAMYFAKPLDYIGNKTFSSTAEYQRYANQYVYDVMLPGCEMPARVFVGQRKDPFVVNLGKTFDLVNYVPVEGDSMPGAGDGSGFPGGITQSDSNDDLADKNVTSIALEVPANCVTGNGNGTIGAWTTASLPQARILNPNATFSKPEVQGGAMTQVSRLGNP
;
A
#
# COMPACT_ATOMS: atom_id res chain seq x y z
N MET A 1 -47.09 45.32 27.35
CA MET A 1 -45.83 45.44 26.59
C MET A 1 -44.93 44.25 26.93
N GLN A 2 -44.84 43.33 25.97
CA GLN A 2 -43.72 42.45 25.62
C GLN A 2 -42.50 42.30 26.57
N LYS A 3 -42.18 41.04 26.92
CA LYS A 3 -40.89 40.29 26.78
C LYS A 3 -40.79 39.26 27.93
N LEU A 4 -41.17 38.00 27.73
CA LEU A 4 -40.34 36.86 27.27
C LEU A 4 -38.90 36.87 27.81
N LEU A 5 -38.60 35.97 28.75
CA LEU A 5 -37.26 35.43 28.99
C LEU A 5 -37.43 33.92 29.27
N LEU A 6 -37.37 33.15 28.18
CA LEU A 6 -37.20 31.70 28.20
C LEU A 6 -35.69 31.45 28.21
N SER A 7 -35.15 31.00 29.33
CA SER A 7 -33.73 30.64 29.45
C SER A 7 -33.52 29.28 28.79
N VAL A 8 -33.06 29.28 27.54
CA VAL A 8 -32.63 28.08 26.82
C VAL A 8 -31.31 27.60 27.42
N MET A 9 -31.31 26.39 28.00
CA MET A 9 -30.09 25.64 28.25
C MET A 9 -29.42 25.36 26.91
N ILE A 10 -28.32 26.06 26.62
CA ILE A 10 -27.40 25.66 25.56
C ILE A 10 -26.61 24.48 26.11
N GLY A 11 -27.15 23.28 25.91
CA GLY A 11 -26.41 22.04 26.03
C GLY A 11 -25.31 22.07 24.97
N SER A 12 -24.06 22.16 25.42
CA SER A 12 -22.88 21.88 24.62
C SER A 12 -22.89 20.40 24.25
N ALA A 13 -23.71 20.04 23.27
CA ALA A 13 -23.47 18.87 22.46
C ALA A 13 -22.24 19.19 21.60
N LEU A 14 -21.04 19.02 22.18
CA LEU A 14 -19.92 18.60 21.36
C LEU A 14 -20.35 17.25 20.80
N ALA A 15 -20.92 17.27 19.59
CA ALA A 15 -20.87 16.13 18.72
C ALA A 15 -19.37 15.85 18.55
N ALA A 16 -18.85 14.92 19.34
CA ALA A 16 -17.61 14.25 19.00
C ALA A 16 -17.90 13.60 17.65
N THR A 17 -17.55 14.27 16.56
CA THR A 17 -17.40 13.61 15.28
C THR A 17 -16.44 12.46 15.57
N ALA A 18 -16.93 11.23 15.42
CA ALA A 18 -16.08 10.07 15.55
C ALA A 18 -14.96 10.24 14.52
N VAL A 19 -13.77 10.61 14.99
CA VAL A 19 -12.58 10.71 14.14
C VAL A 19 -12.26 9.27 13.74
N GLN A 20 -12.73 8.86 12.56
CA GLN A 20 -12.58 7.51 11.99
C GLN A 20 -11.22 7.34 11.29
N ALA A 21 -10.19 8.07 11.72
CA ALA A 21 -8.85 8.02 11.14
C ALA A 21 -7.98 7.05 11.94
N SER A 22 -8.00 5.78 11.55
CA SER A 22 -6.98 4.80 11.94
C SER A 22 -5.99 4.72 10.82
N SER A 23 -4.85 5.40 10.97
CA SER A 23 -3.94 5.66 9.85
C SER A 23 -2.79 4.67 9.73
N HIS A 24 -2.29 4.11 10.82
CA HIS A 24 -1.03 3.39 10.87
C HIS A 24 -0.96 2.48 12.13
N ARG A 25 0.13 1.71 12.30
CA ARG A 25 0.41 0.75 13.39
C ARG A 25 0.10 1.23 14.81
N GLU A 26 0.03 2.54 15.05
CA GLU A 26 -0.32 3.13 16.35
C GLU A 26 -1.77 2.81 16.73
N ALA A 27 -2.64 2.50 15.77
CA ALA A 27 -3.97 2.01 16.03
C ALA A 27 -3.93 0.54 16.53
N PRO A 28 -4.51 0.22 17.71
CA PRO A 28 -4.39 -1.11 18.33
C PRO A 28 -4.86 -2.29 17.45
N GLY A 29 -5.80 -2.05 16.54
CA GLY A 29 -6.27 -3.06 15.59
C GLY A 29 -5.26 -3.37 14.49
N ILE A 30 -4.67 -2.32 13.89
CA ILE A 30 -3.69 -2.42 12.80
C ILE A 30 -2.37 -3.01 13.28
N ALA A 31 -1.97 -2.76 14.54
CA ALA A 31 -0.80 -3.41 15.16
C ALA A 31 -0.83 -4.95 15.10
N ARG A 32 -2.01 -5.56 14.93
CA ARG A 32 -2.20 -7.02 14.82
C ARG A 32 -2.49 -7.49 13.39
N ALA A 33 -2.47 -6.60 12.42
CA ALA A 33 -2.75 -6.87 11.01
C ALA A 33 -1.74 -6.09 10.12
N PRO A 34 -0.45 -6.45 10.14
CA PRO A 34 0.62 -5.67 9.50
C PRO A 34 0.44 -5.50 7.98
N ALA A 35 -0.24 -6.44 7.32
CA ALA A 35 -0.56 -6.37 5.89
C ALA A 35 -1.54 -5.23 5.54
N LEU A 36 -2.21 -4.64 6.53
CA LEU A 36 -3.24 -3.58 6.38
C LEU A 36 -2.74 -2.23 6.89
N ASP A 37 -1.51 -2.20 7.38
CA ASP A 37 -0.87 -1.02 7.94
C ASP A 37 -0.49 -0.07 6.80
N SER A 38 -1.29 0.98 6.59
CA SER A 38 -0.99 2.03 5.62
C SER A 38 0.05 2.97 6.20
N THR A 39 1.09 3.28 5.42
CA THR A 39 2.16 4.18 5.88
C THR A 39 1.85 5.62 5.50
N ASP A 40 1.72 5.82 4.20
CA ASP A 40 1.64 7.12 3.56
C ASP A 40 0.71 7.06 2.35
N PHE A 41 0.06 8.20 2.06
CA PHE A 41 -0.73 8.38 0.86
C PHE A 41 -0.28 9.66 0.15
N TYR A 42 0.10 9.53 -1.10
CA TYR A 42 0.57 10.62 -1.94
C TYR A 42 -0.39 10.84 -3.09
N ALA A 43 -0.72 12.10 -3.35
CA ALA A 43 -1.48 12.52 -4.51
C ALA A 43 -0.81 13.77 -5.10
N PHE A 44 -0.38 13.70 -6.36
CA PHE A 44 0.31 14.81 -7.02
C PHE A 44 0.12 14.77 -8.53
N ASN A 45 0.21 15.93 -9.18
CA ASN A 45 0.28 16.00 -10.64
C ASN A 45 1.58 15.37 -11.12
N SER A 46 1.49 14.47 -12.10
CA SER A 46 2.65 13.82 -12.67
C SER A 46 3.62 14.83 -13.26
N TYR A 47 4.91 14.59 -13.02
CA TYR A 47 6.02 15.45 -13.44
C TYR A 47 6.99 14.76 -14.41
N GLU A 48 6.73 13.49 -14.76
CA GLU A 48 7.47 12.80 -15.82
C GLU A 48 7.19 13.47 -17.17
N SER A 49 8.24 13.67 -17.99
CA SER A 49 8.12 14.24 -19.33
C SER A 49 7.12 13.44 -20.18
N GLY A 50 6.14 14.11 -20.80
CA GLY A 50 5.11 13.45 -21.60
C GLY A 50 3.94 12.87 -20.79
N ARG A 51 3.92 13.09 -19.47
CA ARG A 51 2.81 12.75 -18.55
C ARG A 51 2.15 14.01 -18.00
N GLU A 52 2.29 15.15 -18.69
CA GLU A 52 1.53 16.36 -18.37
C GLU A 52 0.02 16.06 -18.48
N GLY A 53 -0.76 16.50 -17.50
CA GLY A 53 -2.20 16.23 -17.44
C GLY A 53 -2.57 14.87 -16.82
N TYR A 54 -1.63 14.20 -16.15
CA TYR A 54 -1.90 13.04 -15.30
C TYR A 54 -1.81 13.39 -13.82
N VAL A 55 -2.51 12.62 -12.99
CA VAL A 55 -2.40 12.61 -11.53
C VAL A 55 -1.87 11.26 -11.09
N THR A 56 -0.85 11.27 -10.24
CA THR A 56 -0.29 10.09 -9.60
C THR A 56 -0.81 9.97 -8.16
N LEU A 57 -1.34 8.79 -7.84
CA LEU A 57 -1.86 8.40 -6.54
C LEU A 57 -1.06 7.19 -6.04
N ILE A 58 -0.46 7.28 -4.86
CA ILE A 58 0.36 6.20 -4.28
C ILE A 58 -0.10 5.93 -2.86
N ALA A 59 -0.56 4.71 -2.60
CA ALA A 59 -0.86 4.22 -1.28
C ALA A 59 0.21 3.22 -0.84
N ASN A 60 0.94 3.55 0.23
CA ASN A 60 1.96 2.67 0.80
C ASN A 60 1.37 1.85 1.94
N TYR A 61 1.75 0.57 1.98
CA TYR A 61 1.34 -0.40 2.98
C TYR A 61 2.54 -1.21 3.46
N ILE A 62 2.40 -1.83 4.64
CA ILE A 62 3.38 -2.74 5.23
C ILE A 62 4.71 -2.01 5.46
N PRO A 63 4.84 -1.20 6.53
CA PRO A 63 6.04 -0.42 6.82
C PRO A 63 7.25 -1.29 7.19
N LEU A 64 8.43 -0.65 7.24
CA LEU A 64 9.66 -1.21 7.82
C LEU A 64 10.09 -2.53 7.16
N GLN A 65 10.00 -2.62 5.83
CA GLN A 65 10.35 -3.83 5.11
C GLN A 65 11.86 -3.99 4.96
N ASP A 66 12.43 -4.89 5.74
CA ASP A 66 13.83 -5.31 5.65
C ASP A 66 14.06 -6.37 4.57
N ALA A 67 15.19 -6.27 3.86
CA ALA A 67 15.60 -7.25 2.83
C ALA A 67 15.78 -8.69 3.38
N TYR A 68 16.02 -8.83 4.69
CA TYR A 68 16.13 -10.13 5.37
C TYR A 68 14.82 -10.57 6.06
N GLY A 69 13.67 -9.96 5.74
CA GLY A 69 12.33 -10.33 6.24
C GLY A 69 11.81 -11.70 5.79
N GLY A 70 12.69 -12.57 5.29
CA GLY A 70 12.37 -13.95 4.94
C GLY A 70 12.03 -14.82 6.17
N PRO A 71 11.50 -16.03 5.95
CA PRO A 71 11.24 -16.65 4.65
C PRO A 71 9.94 -16.19 3.97
N ASN A 72 9.08 -15.45 4.69
CA ASN A 72 7.72 -15.11 4.25
C ASN A 72 7.60 -13.74 3.58
N TYR A 73 8.56 -12.83 3.76
CA TYR A 73 8.57 -11.49 3.16
C TYR A 73 7.21 -10.77 3.34
N PHE A 74 6.86 -9.83 2.45
CA PHE A 74 5.77 -8.88 2.67
C PHE A 74 4.63 -9.13 1.66
N ALA A 75 3.86 -10.18 1.94
CA ALA A 75 2.66 -10.51 1.17
C ALA A 75 1.45 -9.67 1.63
N MET A 76 0.57 -9.36 0.68
CA MET A 76 -0.71 -8.68 0.94
C MET A 76 -1.70 -9.65 1.58
N ASP A 77 -2.69 -9.11 2.29
CA ASP A 77 -3.72 -9.95 2.92
C ASP A 77 -4.78 -10.36 1.89
N PRO A 78 -4.95 -11.66 1.58
CA PRO A 78 -6.00 -12.12 0.65
C PRO A 78 -7.43 -11.88 1.16
N ALA A 79 -7.58 -11.63 2.47
CA ALA A 79 -8.83 -11.23 3.10
C ALA A 79 -9.30 -9.85 2.65
N ALA A 80 -8.34 -8.97 2.36
CA ALA A 80 -8.57 -7.54 2.34
C ALA A 80 -9.02 -7.04 0.96
N GLU A 81 -9.76 -5.94 0.99
CA GLU A 81 -9.96 -5.06 -0.15
C GLU A 81 -9.20 -3.77 0.17
N TYR A 82 -8.19 -3.47 -0.65
CA TYR A 82 -7.44 -2.22 -0.59
C TYR A 82 -8.06 -1.25 -1.58
N ALA A 83 -8.16 0.02 -1.24
CA ALA A 83 -8.77 1.00 -2.13
C ALA A 83 -8.05 2.34 -2.12
N ILE A 84 -8.06 3.01 -3.27
CA ILE A 84 -7.77 4.43 -3.42
C ILE A 84 -9.07 5.09 -3.86
N HIS A 85 -9.48 6.11 -3.11
CA HIS A 85 -10.72 6.85 -3.31
C HIS A 85 -10.43 8.24 -3.84
N ILE A 86 -11.35 8.75 -4.64
CA ILE A 86 -11.36 10.09 -5.20
C ILE A 86 -12.74 10.69 -4.94
N ASP A 87 -12.73 11.85 -4.30
CA ASP A 87 -13.83 12.81 -4.23
C ASP A 87 -13.54 13.88 -5.30
N ASN A 88 -14.47 14.12 -6.22
CA ASN A 88 -14.32 15.10 -7.29
C ASN A 88 -15.36 16.23 -7.25
N ASP A 89 -16.20 16.29 -6.22
CA ASP A 89 -17.20 17.35 -6.04
C ASP A 89 -17.09 18.13 -4.71
N GLY A 90 -16.25 17.65 -3.78
CA GLY A 90 -15.87 18.31 -2.54
C GLY A 90 -16.84 18.06 -1.38
N ASP A 91 -17.63 16.99 -1.42
CA ASP A 91 -18.52 16.59 -0.33
C ASP A 91 -17.89 15.62 0.69
N ALA A 92 -16.62 15.25 0.49
CA ALA A 92 -15.83 14.31 1.27
C ALA A 92 -16.37 12.86 1.27
N MET A 93 -17.14 12.49 0.24
CA MET A 93 -17.54 11.12 -0.08
C MET A 93 -16.91 10.68 -1.40
N GLU A 94 -16.69 9.37 -1.56
CA GLU A 94 -16.04 8.87 -2.78
C GLU A 94 -16.99 8.89 -3.99
N ASP A 95 -16.50 9.45 -5.08
CA ASP A 95 -17.14 9.36 -6.40
C ASP A 95 -16.52 8.27 -7.26
N ILE A 96 -15.22 8.04 -7.09
CA ILE A 96 -14.47 7.02 -7.81
C ILE A 96 -13.62 6.27 -6.80
N SER A 97 -13.66 4.94 -6.84
CA SER A 97 -12.77 4.09 -6.06
C SER A 97 -12.08 3.06 -6.94
N PHE A 98 -10.75 2.96 -6.82
CA PHE A 98 -9.97 1.88 -7.39
C PHE A 98 -9.72 0.83 -6.32
N THR A 99 -10.35 -0.34 -6.45
CA THR A 99 -10.27 -1.41 -5.45
C THR A 99 -9.38 -2.55 -5.94
N LEU A 100 -8.50 -3.04 -5.08
CA LEU A 100 -7.58 -4.13 -5.34
C LEU A 100 -7.82 -5.29 -4.37
N LYS A 101 -7.83 -6.52 -4.90
CA LYS A 101 -7.90 -7.75 -4.12
C LYS A 101 -6.82 -8.73 -4.54
N PHE A 102 -6.01 -9.16 -3.59
CA PHE A 102 -4.85 -10.01 -3.84
C PHE A 102 -5.20 -11.49 -3.71
N THR A 103 -4.63 -12.30 -4.60
CA THR A 103 -4.74 -13.75 -4.59
C THR A 103 -3.33 -14.35 -4.57
N PRO A 104 -2.92 -14.97 -3.45
CA PRO A 104 -1.64 -15.66 -3.36
C PRO A 104 -1.71 -17.00 -4.09
N MET A 105 -0.60 -17.39 -4.71
CA MET A 105 -0.48 -18.62 -5.47
C MET A 105 0.84 -19.32 -5.14
N LEU A 106 0.84 -20.65 -5.23
CA LEU A 106 2.06 -21.44 -5.28
C LEU A 106 2.31 -21.98 -6.68
N ALA A 107 3.58 -22.18 -7.02
CA ALA A 107 3.99 -22.86 -8.24
C ALA A 107 3.44 -24.30 -8.30
N ALA A 108 3.57 -24.92 -9.48
CA ALA A 108 3.12 -26.28 -9.75
C ALA A 108 1.64 -26.49 -9.36
N ASP A 109 0.74 -25.70 -9.95
CA ASP A 109 -0.71 -25.77 -9.73
C ASP A 109 -1.10 -25.70 -8.25
N ASN A 110 -0.58 -24.69 -7.55
CA ASN A 110 -0.78 -24.48 -6.11
C ASN A 110 -0.26 -25.60 -5.18
N GLN A 111 0.56 -26.53 -5.69
CA GLN A 111 1.18 -27.57 -4.87
C GLN A 111 2.51 -27.12 -4.24
N GLY A 112 3.11 -26.04 -4.74
CA GLY A 112 4.45 -25.60 -4.38
C GLY A 112 5.55 -26.48 -4.97
N VAL A 113 6.73 -25.88 -5.13
CA VAL A 113 7.95 -26.56 -5.58
C VAL A 113 8.34 -27.64 -4.58
N ALA A 114 8.73 -28.80 -5.12
CA ALA A 114 9.35 -29.88 -4.37
C ALA A 114 10.77 -30.13 -4.89
N LEU A 115 11.70 -30.37 -3.98
CA LEU A 115 13.07 -30.78 -4.29
C LEU A 115 13.22 -32.28 -4.10
N THR A 116 13.98 -32.90 -5.00
CA THR A 116 14.41 -34.29 -4.84
C THR A 116 15.60 -34.34 -3.89
N VAL A 117 15.39 -34.89 -2.69
CA VAL A 117 16.36 -34.90 -1.59
C VAL A 117 16.69 -36.34 -1.20
N GLY A 118 17.96 -36.65 -1.04
CA GLY A 118 18.45 -37.96 -0.58
C GLY A 118 19.45 -38.60 -1.55
N PRO A 119 20.12 -39.69 -1.11
CA PRO A 119 21.06 -40.41 -1.96
C PRO A 119 20.34 -41.16 -3.09
N GLU A 120 21.09 -41.49 -4.14
CA GLU A 120 20.60 -42.35 -5.23
C GLU A 120 20.01 -43.66 -4.68
N GLY A 121 18.85 -44.06 -5.17
CA GLY A 121 18.10 -45.24 -4.67
C GLY A 121 17.25 -44.99 -3.41
N ASN A 122 17.34 -43.82 -2.76
CA ASN A 122 16.47 -43.45 -1.62
C ASN A 122 16.14 -41.94 -1.63
N GLN A 123 15.77 -41.43 -2.80
CA GLN A 123 15.36 -40.04 -2.97
C GLN A 123 13.91 -39.84 -2.52
N ARG A 124 13.62 -38.66 -1.97
CA ARG A 124 12.29 -38.22 -1.56
C ARG A 124 11.97 -36.86 -2.16
N SER A 125 10.71 -36.65 -2.52
CA SER A 125 10.21 -35.34 -2.94
C SER A 125 9.79 -34.53 -1.71
N VAL A 126 10.43 -33.39 -1.47
CA VAL A 126 10.24 -32.56 -0.27
C VAL A 126 9.82 -31.15 -0.68
N LYS A 127 8.66 -30.69 -0.20
CA LYS A 127 8.15 -29.34 -0.45
C LYS A 127 9.02 -28.28 0.22
N VAL A 128 9.15 -27.12 -0.43
CA VAL A 128 9.97 -26.00 0.07
C VAL A 128 9.07 -24.88 0.61
N PRO A 129 9.32 -24.35 1.82
CA PRO A 129 8.53 -23.26 2.40
C PRO A 129 9.02 -21.86 1.98
N LEU A 130 9.95 -21.76 1.02
CA LEU A 130 10.57 -20.51 0.57
C LEU A 130 9.83 -19.95 -0.63
N LYS A 131 9.82 -18.62 -0.79
CA LYS A 131 9.20 -17.95 -1.96
C LYS A 131 9.86 -18.30 -3.30
N ASN A 132 11.09 -18.78 -3.30
CA ASN A 132 11.83 -19.22 -4.49
C ASN A 132 12.88 -20.29 -4.12
N VAL A 133 13.29 -21.09 -5.09
CA VAL A 133 14.28 -22.18 -4.93
C VAL A 133 15.57 -21.98 -5.74
N GLY A 134 15.74 -20.80 -6.32
CA GLY A 134 16.86 -20.48 -7.22
C GLY A 134 16.87 -19.01 -7.64
N PRO A 135 17.78 -18.63 -8.56
CA PRO A 135 17.81 -17.30 -9.17
C PRO A 135 16.52 -16.97 -9.91
N VAL A 136 16.18 -15.68 -9.98
CA VAL A 136 15.02 -15.14 -10.69
C VAL A 136 15.49 -13.92 -11.49
N SER A 137 15.03 -13.81 -12.73
CA SER A 137 15.25 -12.63 -13.58
C SER A 137 13.97 -12.23 -14.31
N ALA A 138 14.05 -11.13 -15.04
CA ALA A 138 12.99 -10.69 -15.96
C ALA A 138 12.68 -11.71 -17.07
N GLU A 139 13.63 -12.59 -17.36
CA GLU A 139 13.54 -13.59 -18.44
C GLU A 139 13.24 -15.00 -17.92
N ASP A 140 13.55 -15.28 -16.65
CA ASP A 140 13.34 -16.60 -16.04
C ASP A 140 12.78 -16.50 -14.62
N MET A 141 11.53 -16.91 -14.47
CA MET A 141 10.80 -16.97 -13.20
C MET A 141 10.53 -18.43 -12.78
N SER A 142 11.15 -19.43 -13.41
CA SER A 142 10.90 -20.85 -13.14
C SER A 142 11.22 -21.28 -11.71
N ALA A 143 12.09 -20.54 -11.03
CA ALA A 143 12.47 -20.78 -9.64
C ALA A 143 11.51 -20.14 -8.62
N VAL A 144 10.53 -19.34 -9.05
CA VAL A 144 9.52 -18.74 -8.17
C VAL A 144 8.58 -19.82 -7.65
N ASN A 145 8.38 -19.86 -6.34
CA ASN A 145 7.49 -20.80 -5.66
C ASN A 145 6.21 -20.13 -5.15
N PHE A 146 6.27 -18.84 -4.80
CA PHE A 146 5.12 -18.03 -4.35
C PHE A 146 4.97 -16.80 -5.24
N SER A 147 3.74 -16.50 -5.65
CA SER A 147 3.40 -15.29 -6.40
C SER A 147 2.07 -14.71 -5.93
N GLU A 148 1.84 -13.44 -6.24
CA GLU A 148 0.60 -12.75 -5.93
C GLU A 148 0.03 -12.14 -7.21
N GLN A 149 -1.23 -12.43 -7.49
CA GLN A 149 -2.02 -11.75 -8.50
C GLN A 149 -3.01 -10.80 -7.84
N TYR A 150 -3.53 -9.82 -8.56
CA TYR A 150 -4.62 -9.00 -8.07
C TYR A 150 -5.63 -8.65 -9.15
N SER A 151 -6.89 -8.50 -8.74
CA SER A 151 -7.92 -7.84 -9.54
C SER A 151 -7.90 -6.34 -9.27
N LEU A 152 -8.15 -5.53 -10.29
CA LEU A 152 -8.39 -4.10 -10.16
C LEU A 152 -9.82 -3.80 -10.64
N MET A 153 -10.62 -3.16 -9.79
CA MET A 153 -11.94 -2.66 -10.17
C MET A 153 -11.98 -1.15 -10.04
N MET A 154 -12.64 -0.49 -10.98
CA MET A 154 -13.09 0.89 -10.81
C MET A 154 -14.55 0.85 -10.36
N VAL A 155 -14.85 1.57 -9.28
CA VAL A 155 -16.20 1.75 -8.74
C VAL A 155 -16.59 3.20 -8.92
N GLU A 156 -17.71 3.45 -9.59
CA GLU A 156 -18.28 4.79 -9.77
C GLU A 156 -19.47 4.98 -8.82
N GLY A 157 -19.43 6.04 -8.01
CA GLY A 157 -20.29 6.31 -6.87
C GLY A 157 -19.83 5.62 -5.57
N ASP A 158 -20.76 5.51 -4.62
CA ASP A 158 -20.56 4.88 -3.31
C ASP A 158 -19.84 3.52 -3.42
N MET A 159 -18.77 3.32 -2.64
CA MET A 159 -17.90 2.13 -2.76
C MET A 159 -18.66 0.80 -2.59
N ARG A 160 -19.75 0.79 -1.80
CA ARG A 160 -20.52 -0.42 -1.48
C ARG A 160 -21.58 -0.75 -2.53
N SER A 161 -22.13 0.25 -3.20
CA SER A 161 -23.32 0.11 -4.06
C SER A 161 -23.15 0.64 -5.49
N GLY A 162 -22.07 1.37 -5.75
CA GLY A 162 -21.73 1.96 -7.03
C GLY A 162 -21.46 0.94 -8.14
N ALA A 163 -21.42 1.44 -9.38
CA ALA A 163 -21.20 0.62 -10.56
C ALA A 163 -19.76 0.13 -10.57
N ARG A 164 -19.57 -1.20 -10.64
CA ARG A 164 -18.24 -1.83 -10.64
C ARG A 164 -17.85 -2.28 -12.04
N THR A 165 -16.69 -1.84 -12.49
CA THR A 165 -16.08 -2.27 -13.76
C THR A 165 -14.72 -2.88 -13.49
N GLU A 166 -14.51 -4.11 -13.96
CA GLU A 166 -13.20 -4.75 -13.92
C GLU A 166 -12.26 -4.10 -14.93
N ILE A 167 -11.08 -3.71 -14.46
CA ILE A 167 -10.01 -3.17 -15.29
C ILE A 167 -9.05 -4.31 -15.59
N MET A 168 -8.60 -4.42 -16.84
CA MET A 168 -7.64 -5.43 -17.28
C MET A 168 -6.36 -4.75 -17.78
N PRO A 169 -5.18 -5.37 -17.58
CA PRO A 169 -3.95 -4.89 -18.19
C PRO A 169 -4.02 -5.04 -19.71
N MET A 170 -3.48 -4.08 -20.45
CA MET A 170 -3.52 -4.08 -21.92
C MET A 170 -2.66 -5.20 -22.54
N ASP A 171 -1.49 -5.46 -21.93
CA ASP A 171 -0.47 -6.36 -22.47
C ASP A 171 -0.23 -7.62 -21.61
N ALA A 172 -1.16 -7.95 -20.71
CA ALA A 172 -1.06 -9.13 -19.85
C ALA A 172 -2.43 -9.81 -19.64
N MET A 173 -2.42 -11.05 -19.15
CA MET A 173 -3.67 -11.78 -18.83
C MET A 173 -4.28 -11.40 -17.48
N TYR A 174 -3.45 -10.96 -16.54
CA TYR A 174 -3.82 -10.60 -15.18
C TYR A 174 -2.75 -9.66 -14.61
N PHE A 175 -3.10 -8.90 -13.59
CA PHE A 175 -2.10 -8.16 -12.84
C PHE A 175 -1.38 -9.07 -11.86
N ALA A 176 -0.07 -8.90 -11.76
CA ALA A 176 0.76 -9.58 -10.77
C ALA A 176 1.57 -8.55 -9.97
N LYS A 177 1.96 -8.94 -8.76
CA LYS A 177 2.93 -8.23 -7.93
C LYS A 177 4.30 -8.91 -8.10
N PRO A 178 5.39 -8.17 -8.36
CA PRO A 178 6.72 -8.76 -8.39
C PRO A 178 7.07 -9.29 -7.01
N LEU A 179 7.97 -10.28 -6.96
CA LEU A 179 8.60 -10.65 -5.70
C LEU A 179 9.29 -9.42 -5.07
N ASP A 180 9.26 -9.35 -3.74
CA ASP A 180 10.04 -8.35 -2.99
C ASP A 180 11.53 -8.59 -3.24
N TYR A 181 12.38 -7.59 -3.01
CA TYR A 181 13.82 -7.75 -3.22
C TYR A 181 14.44 -8.63 -2.12
N ILE A 182 14.53 -9.93 -2.41
CA ILE A 182 15.11 -10.97 -1.55
C ILE A 182 16.63 -10.80 -1.38
N GLY A 183 17.30 -10.29 -2.42
CA GLY A 183 18.74 -10.03 -2.43
C GLY A 183 19.46 -10.49 -3.70
N ASN A 184 20.74 -10.16 -3.80
CA ASN A 184 21.57 -10.41 -5.00
C ASN A 184 21.73 -11.88 -5.38
N LYS A 185 21.62 -12.82 -4.45
CA LYS A 185 21.66 -14.25 -4.82
C LYS A 185 20.43 -14.66 -5.65
N THR A 186 19.31 -13.98 -5.44
CA THR A 186 18.07 -14.21 -6.21
C THR A 186 18.08 -13.39 -7.48
N PHE A 187 18.35 -12.08 -7.41
CA PHE A 187 18.19 -11.16 -8.55
C PHE A 187 19.50 -10.72 -9.23
N SER A 188 20.65 -11.25 -8.84
CA SER A 188 22.00 -10.86 -9.29
C SER A 188 22.46 -9.45 -8.86
N SER A 189 21.63 -8.42 -9.03
CA SER A 189 21.90 -7.04 -8.57
C SER A 189 20.59 -6.28 -8.29
N THR A 190 20.70 -5.07 -7.70
CA THR A 190 19.56 -4.14 -7.57
C THR A 190 19.07 -3.62 -8.93
N ALA A 191 19.98 -3.41 -9.89
CA ALA A 191 19.62 -2.98 -11.25
C ALA A 191 18.85 -4.06 -12.01
N GLU A 192 19.25 -5.32 -11.86
CA GLU A 192 18.54 -6.48 -12.43
C GLU A 192 17.17 -6.68 -11.79
N TYR A 193 17.06 -6.46 -10.47
CA TYR A 193 15.76 -6.42 -9.79
C TYR A 193 14.87 -5.32 -10.36
N GLN A 194 15.40 -4.12 -10.62
CA GLN A 194 14.63 -3.04 -11.22
C GLN A 194 14.13 -3.44 -12.62
N ARG A 195 14.95 -4.08 -13.45
CA ARG A 195 14.50 -4.61 -14.76
C ARG A 195 13.34 -5.60 -14.59
N TYR A 196 13.47 -6.53 -13.65
CA TYR A 196 12.42 -7.50 -13.32
C TYR A 196 11.14 -6.82 -12.83
N ALA A 197 11.22 -5.93 -11.85
CA ALA A 197 10.06 -5.24 -11.27
C ALA A 197 9.37 -4.30 -12.27
N ASN A 198 10.10 -3.72 -13.24
CA ASN A 198 9.53 -2.84 -14.27
C ASN A 198 8.57 -3.57 -15.22
N GLN A 199 8.65 -4.90 -15.34
CA GLN A 199 7.69 -5.68 -16.14
C GLN A 199 6.27 -5.69 -15.54
N TYR A 200 6.14 -5.27 -14.29
CA TYR A 200 4.88 -5.24 -13.54
C TYR A 200 4.27 -3.83 -13.48
N VAL A 201 4.75 -2.91 -14.33
CA VAL A 201 4.06 -1.66 -14.64
C VAL A 201 3.13 -1.95 -15.81
N TYR A 202 1.84 -1.77 -15.59
CA TYR A 202 0.80 -2.10 -16.56
C TYR A 202 0.12 -0.85 -17.06
N ASP A 203 -0.01 -0.71 -18.38
CA ASP A 203 -0.95 0.24 -18.98
C ASP A 203 -2.36 -0.37 -18.97
N VAL A 204 -3.36 0.46 -18.68
CA VAL A 204 -4.77 0.08 -18.57
C VAL A 204 -5.67 1.13 -19.22
N MET A 205 -6.81 0.69 -19.76
CA MET A 205 -7.87 1.60 -20.21
C MET A 205 -8.94 1.71 -19.12
N LEU A 206 -9.18 2.93 -18.66
CA LEU A 206 -10.28 3.22 -17.75
C LEU A 206 -11.58 3.50 -18.54
N PRO A 207 -12.76 3.11 -18.04
CA PRO A 207 -14.04 3.45 -18.63
C PRO A 207 -14.17 4.96 -18.86
N GLY A 208 -14.60 5.36 -20.06
CA GLY A 208 -14.79 6.77 -20.40
C GLY A 208 -13.50 7.57 -20.62
N CYS A 209 -12.32 6.95 -20.53
CA CYS A 209 -11.03 7.60 -20.72
C CYS A 209 -10.42 7.30 -22.09
N GLU A 210 -9.96 8.35 -22.78
CA GLU A 210 -9.30 8.20 -24.08
C GLU A 210 -7.83 7.77 -23.94
N MET A 211 -7.17 8.22 -22.87
CA MET A 211 -5.74 7.99 -22.63
C MET A 211 -5.53 6.86 -21.62
N PRO A 212 -4.49 6.02 -21.80
CA PRO A 212 -4.21 4.92 -20.87
C PRO A 212 -3.68 5.42 -19.54
N ALA A 213 -4.17 4.83 -18.45
CA ALA A 213 -3.61 4.96 -17.11
C ALA A 213 -2.49 3.93 -16.88
N ARG A 214 -1.68 4.13 -15.84
CA ARG A 214 -0.68 3.16 -15.39
C ARG A 214 -0.97 2.64 -14.00
N VAL A 215 -0.67 1.37 -13.79
CA VAL A 215 -0.83 0.67 -12.51
C VAL A 215 0.45 -0.06 -12.17
N PHE A 216 0.89 0.06 -10.91
CA PHE A 216 1.97 -0.73 -10.36
C PHE A 216 1.65 -1.13 -8.93
N VAL A 217 1.94 -2.38 -8.56
CA VAL A 217 1.94 -2.82 -7.16
C VAL A 217 3.24 -3.55 -6.86
N GLY A 218 3.96 -3.16 -5.81
CA GLY A 218 5.15 -3.87 -5.37
C GLY A 218 6.03 -3.06 -4.42
N GLN A 219 7.15 -3.65 -4.02
CA GLN A 219 8.06 -3.05 -3.04
C GLN A 219 8.78 -1.80 -3.60
N ARG A 220 8.85 -0.73 -2.81
CA ARG A 220 9.60 0.50 -3.09
C ARG A 220 10.26 1.04 -1.82
N LYS A 221 11.35 1.80 -1.96
CA LYS A 221 11.97 2.52 -0.84
C LYS A 221 10.93 3.42 -0.19
N ASP A 222 10.86 3.41 1.13
CA ASP A 222 9.92 4.25 1.88
C ASP A 222 10.25 5.73 1.64
N PRO A 223 9.40 6.52 0.95
CA PRO A 223 9.73 7.89 0.61
C PRO A 223 9.68 8.85 1.80
N PHE A 224 9.16 8.43 2.96
CA PHE A 224 9.15 9.24 4.17
C PHE A 224 10.56 9.30 4.79
N VAL A 225 10.84 10.40 5.50
CA VAL A 225 12.14 10.66 6.13
C VAL A 225 11.88 11.06 7.58
N VAL A 226 12.35 10.25 8.53
CA VAL A 226 12.04 10.49 9.95
C VAL A 226 13.06 9.85 10.88
N ASN A 227 13.35 10.53 11.99
CA ASN A 227 14.05 9.93 13.13
C ASN A 227 13.06 9.16 14.01
N LEU A 228 12.56 8.05 13.49
CA LEU A 228 11.46 7.28 14.08
C LEU A 228 11.75 6.89 15.54
N GLY A 229 12.95 6.37 15.79
CA GLY A 229 13.38 5.90 17.10
C GLY A 229 13.35 7.01 18.14
N LYS A 230 14.05 8.12 17.89
CA LYS A 230 14.08 9.21 18.87
C LYS A 230 12.74 9.93 18.98
N THR A 231 11.93 9.97 17.91
CA THR A 231 10.59 10.57 17.95
C THR A 231 9.70 9.83 18.96
N PHE A 232 9.69 8.50 18.91
CA PHE A 232 8.86 7.68 19.80
C PHE A 232 9.53 7.30 21.13
N ASP A 233 10.85 7.46 21.26
CA ASP A 233 11.55 7.49 22.55
C ASP A 233 11.41 8.88 23.19
N LEU A 234 10.20 9.24 23.62
CA LEU A 234 9.94 10.48 24.38
C LEU A 234 10.43 11.79 23.72
N VAL A 235 10.47 11.86 22.38
CA VAL A 235 11.05 13.00 21.64
C VAL A 235 12.49 13.26 22.13
N ASN A 236 13.36 12.24 22.03
CA ASN A 236 14.75 12.24 22.49
C ASN A 236 15.69 13.01 21.55
N TYR A 237 15.31 14.25 21.23
CA TYR A 237 16.12 15.25 20.53
C TYR A 237 15.53 16.64 20.81
N VAL A 238 16.30 17.70 20.58
CA VAL A 238 15.76 19.07 20.59
C VAL A 238 15.12 19.31 19.22
N PRO A 239 13.77 19.42 19.10
CA PRO A 239 13.07 19.50 17.82
C PRO A 239 13.08 20.93 17.26
N VAL A 240 14.24 21.58 17.30
CA VAL A 240 14.48 22.95 16.83
C VAL A 240 15.72 22.92 15.96
N GLU A 241 15.72 23.69 14.87
CA GLU A 241 16.84 23.78 13.94
C GLU A 241 18.14 24.17 14.66
N GLY A 242 19.14 23.29 14.55
CA GLY A 242 20.47 23.45 15.15
C GLY A 242 21.41 24.31 14.31
N ASP A 243 21.11 24.46 13.02
CA ASP A 243 21.88 25.29 12.10
C ASP A 243 21.28 26.70 11.95
N SER A 244 22.02 27.65 11.39
CA SER A 244 21.50 29.00 11.12
C SER A 244 20.29 29.00 10.16
N MET A 245 20.21 27.97 9.30
CA MET A 245 19.07 27.61 8.47
C MET A 245 19.14 26.12 8.11
N PRO A 246 18.01 25.47 7.74
CA PRO A 246 18.00 24.07 7.39
C PRO A 246 19.06 23.70 6.33
N GLY A 247 19.96 22.78 6.70
CA GLY A 247 21.02 22.28 5.81
C GLY A 247 22.29 23.11 5.74
N ALA A 248 22.45 24.16 6.57
CA ALA A 248 23.70 24.92 6.60
C ALA A 248 24.87 24.17 7.24
N GLY A 249 24.61 23.20 8.13
CA GLY A 249 25.62 22.38 8.78
C GLY A 249 26.61 23.16 9.63
N ASP A 250 26.22 24.36 10.08
CA ASP A 250 27.09 25.30 10.78
C ASP A 250 26.90 25.30 12.31
N GLY A 251 25.90 24.55 12.82
CA GLY A 251 25.57 24.50 14.24
C GLY A 251 25.30 25.88 14.87
N SER A 252 25.01 26.90 14.05
CA SER A 252 24.88 28.30 14.47
C SER A 252 23.43 28.70 14.76
N GLY A 253 22.51 27.72 14.80
CA GLY A 253 21.12 27.86 15.19
C GLY A 253 20.91 27.68 16.69
N PHE A 254 19.88 26.93 17.07
CA PHE A 254 19.60 26.67 18.48
C PHE A 254 20.66 25.75 19.10
N PRO A 255 21.32 26.11 20.22
CA PRO A 255 22.31 25.25 20.85
C PRO A 255 21.75 23.88 21.23
N GLY A 256 22.30 22.81 20.66
CA GLY A 256 21.81 21.44 20.84
C GLY A 256 20.59 21.08 20.00
N GLY A 257 20.15 21.97 19.10
CA GLY A 257 19.14 21.71 18.09
C GLY A 257 19.54 20.62 17.10
N ILE A 258 18.56 20.14 16.34
CA ILE A 258 18.78 19.11 15.33
C ILE A 258 19.41 19.72 14.07
N THR A 259 20.54 19.16 13.64
CA THR A 259 21.12 19.43 12.31
C THR A 259 20.52 18.44 11.31
N GLN A 260 20.05 18.95 10.17
CA GLN A 260 19.50 18.12 9.10
C GLN A 260 20.59 17.20 8.52
N SER A 261 20.32 15.90 8.46
CA SER A 261 21.25 14.91 7.93
C SER A 261 20.48 13.64 7.55
N ASP A 262 20.82 13.04 6.42
CA ASP A 262 20.30 11.72 6.00
C ASP A 262 20.59 10.63 7.03
N SER A 263 21.63 10.80 7.85
CA SER A 263 21.93 9.87 8.95
C SER A 263 20.89 9.85 10.07
N ASN A 264 19.98 10.83 10.08
CA ASN A 264 18.85 10.86 11.01
C ASN A 264 17.61 10.14 10.47
N ASP A 265 17.63 9.67 9.21
CA ASP A 265 16.52 8.94 8.60
C ASP A 265 16.59 7.45 8.98
N ASP A 266 15.76 7.04 9.92
CA ASP A 266 15.64 5.64 10.33
C ASP A 266 14.96 4.76 9.27
N LEU A 267 14.41 5.37 8.22
CA LEU A 267 13.75 4.68 7.09
C LEU A 267 14.64 4.60 5.84
N ALA A 268 15.88 5.09 5.90
CA ALA A 268 16.77 5.19 4.75
C ALA A 268 16.99 3.85 4.01
N ASP A 269 16.99 2.73 4.74
CA ASP A 269 17.17 1.38 4.22
C ASP A 269 15.89 0.53 4.23
N LYS A 270 14.74 1.16 4.49
CA LYS A 270 13.44 0.49 4.60
C LYS A 270 12.63 0.62 3.32
N ASN A 271 11.85 -0.42 3.06
CA ASN A 271 10.87 -0.41 1.98
C ASN A 271 9.44 -0.45 2.53
N VAL A 272 8.51 -0.24 1.61
CA VAL A 272 7.05 -0.39 1.75
C VAL A 272 6.51 -1.11 0.52
N THR A 273 5.30 -1.63 0.57
CA THR A 273 4.56 -2.08 -0.61
C THR A 273 3.70 -0.93 -1.11
N SER A 274 4.00 -0.42 -2.30
CA SER A 274 3.25 0.67 -2.93
C SER A 274 2.18 0.11 -3.86
N ILE A 275 0.97 0.62 -3.75
CA ILE A 275 -0.08 0.57 -4.78
C ILE A 275 -0.05 1.94 -5.47
N ALA A 276 0.38 1.99 -6.72
CA ALA A 276 0.52 3.22 -7.49
C ALA A 276 -0.40 3.22 -8.70
N LEU A 277 -1.14 4.31 -8.87
CA LEU A 277 -2.02 4.59 -10.00
C LEU A 277 -1.64 5.94 -10.60
N GLU A 278 -1.41 5.99 -11.90
CA GLU A 278 -1.25 7.26 -12.62
C GLU A 278 -2.35 7.36 -13.66
N VAL A 279 -3.27 8.31 -13.47
CA VAL A 279 -4.52 8.42 -14.23
C VAL A 279 -4.59 9.75 -14.97
N PRO A 280 -5.19 9.82 -16.17
CA PRO A 280 -5.45 11.10 -16.81
C PRO A 280 -6.30 11.98 -15.89
N ALA A 281 -5.89 13.22 -15.67
CA ALA A 281 -6.55 14.13 -14.73
C ALA A 281 -8.03 14.35 -15.11
N ASN A 282 -8.30 14.51 -16.40
CA ASN A 282 -9.66 14.72 -16.93
C ASN A 282 -10.61 13.54 -16.68
N CYS A 283 -10.09 12.35 -16.37
CA CYS A 283 -10.89 11.19 -16.03
C CYS A 283 -11.36 11.16 -14.58
N VAL A 284 -10.72 11.94 -13.70
CA VAL A 284 -10.95 11.88 -12.26
C VAL A 284 -11.38 13.20 -11.64
N THR A 285 -11.25 14.32 -12.36
CA THR A 285 -11.72 15.64 -11.90
C THR A 285 -13.23 15.84 -11.99
N GLY A 286 -13.95 14.95 -12.68
CA GLY A 286 -15.40 15.05 -12.85
C GLY A 286 -15.88 16.38 -13.42
N ASN A 287 -17.10 16.79 -13.05
CA ASN A 287 -17.69 18.09 -13.39
C ASN A 287 -17.64 19.09 -12.22
N GLY A 288 -16.86 18.79 -11.18
CA GLY A 288 -16.76 19.62 -9.99
C GLY A 288 -15.91 20.88 -10.18
N ASN A 289 -15.28 21.34 -9.10
CA ASN A 289 -14.48 22.57 -9.11
C ASN A 289 -13.07 22.39 -9.72
N GLY A 290 -12.77 21.23 -10.30
CA GLY A 290 -11.46 20.90 -10.88
C GLY A 290 -10.39 20.52 -9.85
N THR A 291 -10.75 20.34 -8.59
CA THR A 291 -9.90 19.81 -7.52
C THR A 291 -10.43 18.44 -7.11
N ILE A 292 -9.52 17.53 -6.74
CA ILE A 292 -9.90 16.23 -6.18
C ILE A 292 -9.44 16.10 -4.74
N GLY A 293 -10.30 15.52 -3.91
CA GLY A 293 -9.93 14.90 -2.64
C GLY A 293 -9.53 13.44 -2.88
N ALA A 294 -8.56 12.92 -2.13
CA ALA A 294 -8.18 11.53 -2.25
C ALA A 294 -7.68 10.93 -0.92
N TRP A 295 -7.93 9.64 -0.73
CA TRP A 295 -7.47 8.87 0.42
C TRP A 295 -7.36 7.39 0.06
N THR A 296 -6.69 6.62 0.92
CA THR A 296 -6.63 5.17 0.81
C THR A 296 -7.30 4.49 1.99
N THR A 297 -7.86 3.31 1.76
CA THR A 297 -8.38 2.45 2.83
C THR A 297 -7.97 1.00 2.64
N ALA A 298 -7.96 0.26 3.74
CA ALA A 298 -7.97 -1.21 3.74
C ALA A 298 -9.16 -1.70 4.57
N SER A 299 -9.89 -2.67 4.01
CA SER A 299 -11.08 -3.25 4.63
C SER A 299 -10.96 -4.76 4.78
N LEU A 300 -11.55 -5.31 5.84
CA LEU A 300 -11.67 -6.74 6.09
C LEU A 300 -13.12 -7.17 6.24
N PRO A 301 -13.46 -8.44 5.98
CA PRO A 301 -14.73 -9.02 6.40
C PRO A 301 -14.90 -8.97 7.92
N GLN A 302 -16.13 -8.73 8.38
CA GLN A 302 -16.45 -8.62 9.82
C GLN A 302 -16.14 -9.86 10.65
N ALA A 303 -16.17 -11.05 10.05
CA ALA A 303 -15.98 -12.32 10.74
C ALA A 303 -14.81 -13.10 10.15
N ARG A 304 -13.98 -13.66 11.04
CA ARG A 304 -12.90 -14.60 10.73
C ARG A 304 -13.01 -15.83 11.62
N ILE A 305 -13.00 -17.00 11.00
CA ILE A 305 -13.06 -18.31 11.66
C ILE A 305 -11.80 -19.08 11.26
N LEU A 306 -10.97 -19.42 12.25
CA LEU A 306 -9.73 -20.15 12.03
C LEU A 306 -10.03 -21.58 11.58
N ASN A 307 -9.30 -22.07 10.56
CA ASN A 307 -9.44 -23.43 10.08
C ASN A 307 -8.50 -24.37 10.86
N PRO A 308 -9.01 -25.34 11.65
CA PRO A 308 -8.16 -26.29 12.37
C PRO A 308 -7.35 -27.21 11.45
N ASN A 309 -7.74 -27.34 10.18
CA ASN A 309 -7.03 -28.07 9.13
C ASN A 309 -6.65 -27.11 8.00
N ALA A 310 -5.92 -26.05 8.34
CA ALA A 310 -5.49 -25.01 7.41
C ALA A 310 -4.64 -25.58 6.26
N THR A 311 -4.96 -25.15 5.04
CA THR A 311 -4.13 -25.34 3.84
C THR A 311 -3.70 -23.97 3.30
N PHE A 312 -2.74 -23.95 2.37
CA PHE A 312 -2.36 -22.71 1.69
C PHE A 312 -3.55 -21.98 1.06
N SER A 313 -4.43 -22.74 0.38
CA SER A 313 -5.62 -22.18 -0.29
C SER A 313 -6.79 -21.88 0.64
N LYS A 314 -6.79 -22.41 1.87
CA LYS A 314 -7.87 -22.23 2.84
C LYS A 314 -7.31 -22.18 4.28
N PRO A 315 -6.55 -21.13 4.62
CA PRO A 315 -6.00 -20.98 5.97
C PRO A 315 -7.09 -20.65 7.00
N GLU A 316 -8.18 -20.03 6.56
CA GLU A 316 -9.30 -19.59 7.37
C GLU A 316 -10.58 -19.48 6.54
N VAL A 317 -11.70 -19.19 7.22
CA VAL A 317 -12.98 -18.86 6.59
C VAL A 317 -13.37 -17.46 7.05
N GLN A 318 -13.72 -16.60 6.12
CA GLN A 318 -14.13 -15.23 6.39
C GLN A 318 -15.55 -14.97 5.87
N GLY A 319 -16.22 -13.98 6.44
CA GLY A 319 -17.56 -13.58 6.01
C GLY A 319 -18.07 -12.32 6.67
N GLY A 320 -19.27 -11.90 6.28
CA GLY A 320 -19.86 -10.63 6.68
C GLY A 320 -19.52 -9.49 5.72
N ALA A 321 -19.99 -8.28 6.04
CA ALA A 321 -19.73 -7.10 5.22
C ALA A 321 -18.26 -6.66 5.35
N MET A 322 -17.75 -5.96 4.33
CA MET A 322 -16.43 -5.32 4.41
C MET A 322 -16.49 -4.13 5.38
N THR A 323 -15.53 -4.09 6.31
CA THR A 323 -15.37 -3.04 7.31
C THR A 323 -14.00 -2.42 7.16
N GLN A 324 -13.96 -1.09 6.99
CA GLN A 324 -12.72 -0.32 6.98
C GLN A 324 -11.99 -0.49 8.31
N VAL A 325 -10.73 -0.89 8.24
CA VAL A 325 -9.85 -1.03 9.41
C VAL A 325 -8.64 -0.12 9.34
N SER A 326 -8.25 0.32 8.13
CA SER A 326 -7.21 1.32 7.90
C SER A 326 -7.72 2.42 6.97
N ARG A 327 -7.33 3.67 7.23
CA ARG A 327 -7.57 4.83 6.38
C ARG A 327 -6.49 5.88 6.57
N LEU A 328 -5.95 6.37 5.46
CA LEU A 328 -5.05 7.52 5.45
C LEU A 328 -5.43 8.49 4.32
N GLY A 329 -5.44 9.79 4.65
CA GLY A 329 -6.06 10.84 3.85
C GLY A 329 -7.46 11.18 4.36
N ASN A 330 -7.76 12.47 4.46
CA ASN A 330 -9.05 13.00 4.88
C ASN A 330 -9.28 14.34 4.16
N PRO A 331 -9.65 14.29 2.87
CA PRO A 331 -9.80 15.48 2.05
C PRO A 331 -10.96 16.39 2.47
#